data_AF-K1T296-F1
#
_entry.id   AF-K1T296-F1
#
_cell.length_a   1.000
_cell.length_b   1.000
_cell.length_c   1.000
_cell.angle_alpha   90.00
_cell.angle_beta   90.00
_cell.angle_gamma   90.00
#
_symmetry.space_group_name_H-M   'P 1'
#
loop_
_entity.id
_entity.type
_entity.pdbx_description
1 polymer ?
#
loop_
_entity_poly.entity_id
_entity_poly.type
_entity_poly.pdbx_seq_one_letter_code
_entity_poly.pdbx_strand_id
1 'polypeptide(L)' 'GGLPEIVPDGRVGFVCRPDAAEVARAIDRIWRDDVLAGFRANMEEEKKRFSWDAMCDRITELYRLVK' A
#
# COMPACT_ATOMS: atom_id res chain seq x y z
N GLY A 1 -9.69 -9.36 3.49
CA GLY A 1 -10.19 -8.27 2.64
C GLY A 1 -9.02 -7.64 1.91
N GLY A 2 -9.25 -6.55 1.16
CA GLY A 2 -8.23 -5.96 0.26
C GLY A 2 -7.15 -5.09 0.91
N LEU A 3 -7.04 -5.08 2.24
CA LEU A 3 -6.02 -4.29 2.92
C LEU A 3 -4.58 -4.61 2.45
N PRO A 4 -4.16 -5.88 2.27
CA PRO A 4 -2.81 -6.19 1.79
C PRO A 4 -2.53 -5.72 0.35
N GLU A 5 -3.57 -5.50 -0.45
CA GLU A 5 -3.44 -5.03 -1.84
C GLU A 5 -3.16 -3.52 -1.90
N ILE A 6 -3.72 -2.77 -0.94
CA ILE A 6 -3.57 -1.31 -0.79
C ILE A 6 -2.35 -0.97 0.06
N VAL A 7 -2.09 -1.76 1.11
CA VAL A 7 -0.97 -1.60 2.04
C VAL A 7 -0.12 -2.87 2.00
N PRO A 8 0.85 -2.98 1.07
CA PRO A 8 1.80 -4.08 1.10
C PRO A 8 2.60 -4.07 2.41
N ASP A 9 2.62 -5.22 3.07
CA ASP A 9 3.31 -5.40 4.35
C ASP A 9 4.80 -5.04 4.26
N GLY A 10 5.29 -4.27 5.23
CA GLY A 10 6.68 -3.83 5.32
C GLY A 10 7.09 -2.79 4.29
N ARG A 11 6.20 -2.35 3.39
CA ARG A 11 6.54 -1.36 2.35
C ARG A 11 5.99 0.03 2.67
N VAL A 12 4.68 0.12 2.89
CA VAL A 12 3.97 1.38 3.19
C VAL A 12 3.15 1.28 4.47
N GLY A 13 3.37 0.24 5.25
CA GLY A 13 2.66 -0.07 6.48
C GLY A 13 2.94 -1.51 6.90
N PHE A 14 2.35 -1.93 8.01
CA PHE A 14 2.35 -3.33 8.42
C PHE A 14 0.97 -3.93 8.28
N VAL A 15 0.91 -5.16 7.81
CA VAL A 15 -0.28 -5.99 7.80
C VAL A 15 -0.03 -7.14 8.77
N CYS A 16 -0.95 -7.31 9.71
CA CYS A 16 -0.87 -8.35 10.72
C CYS A 16 -2.24 -9.02 10.89
N ARG A 17 -2.28 -10.10 11.68
CA ARG A 17 -3.55 -10.75 12.01
C ARG A 17 -4.40 -9.79 12.87
N PRO A 18 -5.74 -9.85 12.76
CA PRO A 18 -6.64 -8.96 13.49
C PRO A 18 -6.83 -9.42 14.94
N ASP A 19 -5.73 -9.59 15.68
CA ASP A 19 -5.73 -9.88 17.11
C ASP A 19 -4.89 -8.85 17.86
N ALA A 20 -5.23 -8.63 19.14
CA ALA A 20 -4.65 -7.54 19.92
C ALA A 20 -3.12 -7.65 20.07
N ALA A 21 -2.59 -8.88 20.18
CA ALA A 21 -1.16 -9.10 20.36
C ALA A 21 -0.38 -8.77 19.07
N GLU A 22 -0.90 -9.19 17.91
CA GLU A 22 -0.30 -8.89 16.61
C GLU A 22 -0.37 -7.39 16.27
N VAL A 23 -1.49 -6.72 16.58
CA VAL A 23 -1.61 -5.27 16.39
C VAL A 23 -0.62 -4.51 17.28
N ALA A 24 -0.50 -4.88 18.55
CA ALA A 24 0.49 -4.29 19.46
C ALA A 24 1.92 -4.47 18.94
N ARG A 25 2.28 -5.68 18.48
CA ARG A 25 3.58 -5.95 17.84
C ARG A 25 3.83 -5.09 16.61
N ALA A 26 2.82 -4.88 15.76
CA ALA A 26 2.95 -4.03 14.58
C ALA A 26 3.15 -2.55 14.94
N ILE A 27 2.48 -2.07 16.00
CA ILE A 27 2.68 -0.72 16.54
C ILE A 27 4.11 -0.58 17.10
N ASP A 28 4.62 -1.55 17.87
CA ASP A 28 5.99 -1.48 18.38
C ASP A 28 7.03 -1.46 17.25
N ARG A 29 6.79 -2.24 16.18
CA ARG A 29 7.66 -2.25 15.00
C ARG A 29 7.68 -0.91 14.26
N ILE A 30 6.57 -0.17 14.24
CA ILE A 30 6.47 1.08 13.47
C ILE A 30 7.32 2.20 14.07
N TRP A 31 7.58 2.15 15.38
CA TRP A 31 8.36 3.14 16.12
C TRP A 31 9.87 2.88 16.13
N ARG A 32 10.32 1.80 15.48
CA ARG A 32 11.76 1.58 15.25
C ARG A 32 12.31 2.64 14.29
N ASP A 33 13.58 2.97 14.48
CA ASP A 33 14.27 3.96 13.66
C ASP A 33 14.10 3.67 12.16
N ASP A 34 13.98 4.73 11.37
CA ASP A 34 13.83 4.74 9.91
C ASP A 34 12.58 4.07 9.30
N VAL A 35 11.79 3.33 10.08
CA VAL A 35 10.59 2.63 9.55
C VAL A 35 9.57 3.62 9.00
N LEU A 36 9.19 4.63 9.79
CA LEU A 36 8.22 5.65 9.35
C LEU A 36 8.75 6.49 8.19
N ALA A 37 10.05 6.80 8.17
CA ALA A 37 10.67 7.54 7.07
C ALA A 37 10.61 6.73 5.77
N GLY A 38 10.97 5.44 5.83
CA GLY A 38 10.89 4.51 4.71
C GLY A 38 9.46 4.35 4.19
N PHE A 39 8.47 4.20 5.08
CA PHE A 39 7.07 4.12 4.68
C PHE A 39 6.60 5.39 3.96
N ARG A 40 6.93 6.57 4.47
CA ARG A 40 6.57 7.85 3.83
C ARG A 40 7.18 7.97 2.44
N ALA A 41 8.46 7.63 2.29
CA ALA A 41 9.12 7.65 0.98
C ALA A 41 8.45 6.69 -0.02
N ASN A 42 8.09 5.49 0.43
CA ASN A 42 7.44 4.48 -0.41
C ASN A 42 5.99 4.84 -0.76
N MET A 43 5.26 5.53 0.12
CA MET A 43 3.87 5.95 -0.11
C MET A 43 3.74 6.92 -1.30
N GLU A 44 4.74 7.76 -1.53
CA GLU A 44 4.75 8.71 -2.65
C GLU A 44 4.69 8.00 -4.01
N GLU A 45 5.36 6.85 -4.13
CA GLU A 45 5.28 6.01 -5.33
C GLU A 45 4.00 5.19 -5.33
N GLU A 46 3.65 4.59 -4.18
CA GLU A 46 2.55 3.64 -4.11
C GLU A 46 1.19 4.25 -4.42
N LYS A 47 0.95 5.50 -3.99
CA LYS A 47 -0.31 6.21 -4.26
C LYS A 47 -0.55 6.43 -5.75
N LYS A 48 0.49 6.46 -6.60
CA LYS A 48 0.35 6.66 -8.05
C LYS A 48 -0.43 5.53 -8.72
N ARG A 49 -0.33 4.31 -8.20
CA ARG A 49 -1.11 3.14 -8.67
C ARG A 49 -2.63 3.35 -8.57
N PHE A 50 -3.04 4.23 -7.67
CA PHE A 50 -4.44 4.54 -7.37
C PHE A 50 -4.86 5.93 -7.87
N SER A 51 -4.03 6.57 -8.71
CA SER A 51 -4.38 7.87 -9.31
C SER A 51 -5.48 7.72 -10.35
N TRP A 52 -6.21 8.82 -10.58
CA TRP A 52 -7.17 8.90 -11.67
C TRP A 52 -6.53 8.70 -13.04
N ASP A 53 -5.31 9.21 -13.24
CA ASP A 53 -4.56 9.03 -14.48
C ASP A 53 -4.30 7.55 -14.75
N ALA A 54 -3.79 6.81 -13.76
CA ALA A 54 -3.55 5.36 -13.89
C ALA A 54 -4.83 4.58 -14.18
N MET A 55 -5.96 4.98 -13.57
CA MET A 55 -7.27 4.38 -13.85
C MET A 55 -7.73 4.65 -15.30
N CYS A 56 -7.68 5.91 -15.75
CA CYS A 56 -8.04 6.31 -17.10
C CYS A 56 -7.17 5.61 -18.16
N ASP A 57 -5.86 5.51 -17.92
CA ASP A 57 -4.92 4.84 -18.80
C ASP A 57 -5.28 3.37 -18.98
N ARG A 58 -5.56 2.66 -17.88
CA ARG A 58 -5.94 1.24 -17.90
C ARG A 58 -7.27 0.98 -18.59
N ILE A 59 -8.27 1.85 -18.40
CA ILE A 59 -9.55 1.74 -19.10
C ILE A 59 -9.36 1.97 -20.60
N THR A 60 -8.53 2.96 -20.96
CA THR A 60 -8.24 3.29 -22.37
C THR A 60 -7.44 2.17 -23.05
N GLU A 61 -6.48 1.58 -22.36
CA GLU A 61 -5.74 0.40 -22.82
C GLU A 61 -6.69 -0.75 -23.16
N LEU A 62 -7.59 -1.09 -22.24
CA LEU A 62 -8.57 -2.14 -22.45
C LEU A 62 -9.46 -1.86 -23.68
N TYR A 63 -9.94 -0.62 -23.83
CA TYR A 63 -10.75 -0.20 -24.97
C TYR A 63 -10.05 -0.43 -26.31
N ARG A 64 -8.74 -0.14 -26.39
CA ARG A 64 -7.95 -0.34 -27.61
C ARG A 64 -7.70 -1.81 -27.94
N LEU A 65 -7.69 -2.69 -26.95
CA LEU A 65 -7.47 -4.13 -27.15
C LEU A 65 -8.70 -4.86 -27.69
N VAL A 66 -9.89 -4.35 -27.39
CA VAL A 66 -11.17 -4.96 -27.80
C VAL A 66 -11.78 -4.32 -29.05
N LYS A 67 -11.17 -3.24 -29.56
CA LYS A 67 -11.52 -2.59 -30.82
C LYS A 67 -10.62 -3.05 -31.95
#